data_AF-A0A2N2SUG5-F1
#
_entry.id   AF-A0A2N2SUG5-F1
#
_cell.length_a   1.000
_cell.length_b   1.000
_cell.length_c   1.000
_cell.angle_alpha   90.00
_cell.angle_beta   90.00
_cell.angle_gamma   90.00
#
_symmetry.space_group_name_H-M   'P 1'
#
loop_
_entity.id
_entity.type
_entity.pdbx_description
1 polymer ?
#
loop_
_entity_poly.entity_id
_entity_poly.type
_entity_poly.pdbx_seq_one_letter_code
_entity_poly.pdbx_strand_id
1 'polypeptide(L)' 'MSMFNVFHIAGSALNAQSMRLNTTASNLANADSVVAEDGQPYRAK' A
#
# COMPACT_ATOMS: atom_id res chain seq x y z
N MET A 1 -12.70 -23.00 -19.69
CA MET A 1 -12.29 -21.62 -20.05
C MET A 1 -12.86 -20.55 -19.11
N SER A 2 -14.13 -20.58 -18.69
CA SER A 2 -14.70 -19.53 -17.81
C SER A 2 -14.12 -19.48 -16.39
N MET A 3 -14.01 -20.62 -15.70
CA MET A 3 -13.59 -20.66 -14.28
C MET A 3 -12.13 -20.24 -14.05
N PHE A 4 -11.22 -20.60 -14.95
CA PHE A 4 -9.82 -20.17 -14.85
C PHE A 4 -9.66 -18.65 -14.97
N ASN A 5 -10.49 -17.99 -15.79
CA ASN A 5 -10.50 -16.53 -15.90
C ASN A 5 -10.99 -15.87 -14.61
N VAL A 6 -12.00 -16.45 -13.95
CA VAL A 6 -12.52 -15.93 -12.66
C VAL A 6 -11.42 -15.98 -11.58
N PHE A 7 -10.68 -17.08 -11.48
CA PHE A 7 -9.57 -17.18 -10.52
C PHE A 7 -8.43 -16.21 -10.83
N HIS A 8 -8.13 -15.98 -12.11
CA HIS A 8 -7.11 -15.00 -12.50
C HIS A 8 -7.52 -13.56 -12.14
N ILE A 9 -8.78 -13.18 -12.36
CA ILE A 9 -9.33 -11.87 -11.98
C ILE A 9 -9.35 -11.72 -10.46
N ALA A 10 -9.81 -12.74 -9.72
CA ALA A 10 -9.81 -12.72 -8.27
C ALA A 10 -8.39 -12.58 -7.72
N GLY A 11 -7.41 -13.31 -8.27
CA GLY A 11 -6.01 -13.22 -7.88
C GLY A 11 -5.40 -11.83 -8.13
N SER A 12 -5.67 -11.22 -9.28
CA SER A 12 -5.18 -9.87 -9.59
C SER A 12 -5.84 -8.81 -8.70
N ALA A 13 -7.14 -8.95 -8.42
CA ALA A 13 -7.86 -8.07 -7.50
C ALA A 13 -7.32 -8.17 -6.06
N LEU A 14 -7.02 -9.38 -5.57
CA LEU A 14 -6.44 -9.59 -4.25
C LEU A 14 -5.04 -8.96 -4.15
N ASN A 15 -4.22 -9.06 -5.19
CA ASN A 15 -2.91 -8.42 -5.22
C ASN A 15 -3.03 -6.89 -5.17
N ALA A 16 -3.90 -6.31 -6.01
CA ALA A 16 -4.15 -4.87 -6.00
C ALA A 16 -4.67 -4.40 -4.62
N GLN A 17 -5.55 -5.18 -3.99
CA GLN A 17 -6.06 -4.88 -2.66
C GLN A 17 -4.97 -4.97 -1.59
N SER A 18 -4.07 -5.95 -1.68
CA SER A 18 -2.90 -6.07 -0.79
C SER A 18 -1.99 -4.84 -0.90
N MET A 19 -1.71 -4.36 -2.12
CA MET A 19 -0.94 -3.13 -2.32
C MET A 19 -1.63 -1.92 -1.68
N ARG A 20 -2.95 -1.76 -1.89
CA ARG A 20 -3.73 -0.69 -1.27
C ARG A 20 -3.66 -0.75 0.26
N LEU A 21 -3.81 -1.94 0.84
CA LEU A 21 -3.71 -2.14 2.29
C LEU A 21 -2.31 -1.75 2.81
N ASN A 22 -1.25 -2.17 2.13
CA ASN A 22 0.12 -1.81 2.49
C ASN A 22 0.36 -0.30 2.43
N THR A 23 -0.16 0.39 1.42
CA THR A 23 -0.07 1.86 1.35
C THR A 23 -0.82 2.52 2.50
N THR A 24 -2.04 2.06 2.82
CA THR A 24 -2.79 2.61 3.95
C THR A 24 -2.12 2.34 5.29
N ALA A 25 -1.54 1.14 5.46
CA ALA A 25 -0.81 0.77 6.66
C ALA A 25 0.48 1.58 6.82
N SER A 26 1.22 1.79 5.73
CA SER A 26 2.42 2.64 5.72
C SER A 26 2.07 4.09 6.06
N ASN A 27 1.00 4.64 5.47
CA ASN A 27 0.53 5.99 5.78
C ASN A 27 0.12 6.10 7.25
N LEU A 28 -0.55 5.10 7.81
CA LEU A 28 -0.93 5.08 9.22
C LEU A 28 0.29 4.95 10.14
N ALA A 29 1.24 4.08 9.81
CA ALA A 29 2.47 3.88 10.58
C ALA A 29 3.35 5.14 10.62
N ASN A 30 3.31 5.97 9.56
CA ASN A 30 4.07 7.21 9.46
C ASN A 30 3.23 8.47 9.77
N ALA A 31 1.97 8.33 10.20
CA ALA A 31 1.06 9.47 10.39
C ALA A 31 1.57 10.50 11.43
N ASP A 32 2.25 10.02 12.47
CA ASP A 32 2.84 10.85 13.54
C ASP A 32 4.36 11.00 13.41
N SER A 33 4.93 10.60 12.26
CA SER A 33 6.38 10.68 12.05
C SER A 33 6.82 12.13 11.83
N VAL A 34 7.71 12.61 12.71
CA VAL A 34 8.44 13.89 12.55
C VAL A 34 9.65 13.77 11.62
N VAL A 35 9.97 12.56 11.15
CA VAL A 35 11.02 12.29 10.17
C VAL A 35 10.39 11.99 8.81
N ALA A 36 10.98 12.56 7.76
CA ALA A 36 10.59 12.28 6.38
C ALA A 36 11.04 10.87 5.96
N GLU A 37 10.58 10.40 4.81
CA GLU A 37 10.90 9.08 4.26
C GLU A 37 12.42 8.83 4.13
N ASP A 38 13.22 9.90 4.02
CA ASP A 38 14.69 9.88 3.97
C ASP A 38 15.37 9.75 5.35
N GLY A 39 14.58 9.64 6.42
CA GLY A 39 15.04 9.53 7.81
C GLY A 39 15.55 10.85 8.40
N GLN A 40 15.46 11.97 7.67
CA GLN A 40 15.84 13.28 8.20
C GLN A 40 14.65 13.93 8.93
N PRO A 41 14.89 14.73 9.98
CA PRO A 41 13.85 15.50 10.62
C PRO A 41 13.13 16.39 9.60
N TYR A 42 11.80 16.47 9.70
CA TYR A 42 10.98 17.37 8.92
C TYR A 42 11.45 18.81 9.11
N ARG A 43 12.04 19.40 8.05
CA ARG A 43 12.36 20.83 8.01
C ARG A 43 11.26 21.55 7.25
N ALA A 44 10.42 22.29 7.98
CA ALA A 44 9.54 23.27 7.37
C ALA A 44 10.40 24.31 6.60
N LYS A 45 10.00 24.62 5.36
CA LYS A 45 10.60 25.71 4.58
C LYS A 45 10.21 27.07 5.11
#